data_AF-A0A2T0LFB1-F1
#
_entry.id   AF-A0A2T0LFB1-F1
#
_cell.length_a   1.000
_cell.length_b   1.000
_cell.length_c   1.000
_cell.angle_alpha   90.00
_cell.angle_beta   90.00
_cell.angle_gamma   90.00
#
_symmetry.space_group_name_H-M   'P 1'
#
loop_
_entity.id
_entity.type
_entity.pdbx_description
1 polymer ?
#
loop_
_entity_poly.entity_id
_entity_poly.type
_entity_poly.pdbx_seq_one_letter_code
_entity_poly.pdbx_strand_id
1 'polypeptide(L)' 'MEKLCEKFGINITISYYGMIEQGVRTPNLELALAIADLFEKPVRKIFFEQINNEMLDDVVQGDNPDAHTQTG' A
#
# COMPACT_ATOMS: atom_id res chain seq x y z
N MET A 1 9.44 11.76 -8.86
CA MET A 1 10.52 12.29 -8.00
C MET A 1 10.84 13.73 -8.36
N GLU A 2 11.30 13.98 -9.58
CA GLU A 2 11.52 15.35 -10.09
C GLU A 2 10.30 16.26 -9.86
N LYS A 3 9.10 15.79 -10.24
CA LYS A 3 7.84 16.53 -10.01
C LYS A 3 7.48 16.79 -8.54
N LEU A 4 7.93 15.95 -7.60
CA LEU A 4 7.68 16.18 -6.15
C LEU A 4 8.58 17.31 -5.64
N CYS A 5 9.83 17.32 -6.10
CA CYS A 5 10.78 18.39 -5.78
C CYS A 5 10.32 19.72 -6.41
N GLU A 6 9.97 19.72 -7.69
CA GLU A 6 9.57 20.93 -8.42
C GLU A 6 8.29 21.58 -7.88
N LYS A 7 7.27 20.78 -7.56
CA LYS A 7 5.95 21.31 -7.16
C LYS A 7 5.80 21.52 -5.65
N PHE A 8 6.49 20.72 -4.83
CA PHE A 8 6.26 20.69 -3.39
C PHE A 8 7.55 20.87 -2.57
N GLY A 9 8.72 20.99 -3.21
CA GLY A 9 10.00 21.08 -2.50
C GLY A 9 10.43 19.78 -1.82
N ILE A 10 9.78 18.66 -2.13
CA ILE A 10 10.02 17.37 -1.48
C ILE A 10 11.04 16.57 -2.28
N ASN A 11 12.25 16.45 -1.74
CA ASN A 11 13.30 15.64 -2.30
C ASN A 11 13.39 14.28 -1.61
N ILE A 12 13.12 13.21 -2.36
CA ILE A 12 13.25 11.83 -1.90
C ILE A 12 14.06 11.02 -2.93
N THR A 13 14.60 9.88 -2.52
CA THR A 13 15.33 9.00 -3.45
C THR A 13 14.37 8.08 -4.21
N ILE A 14 14.76 7.67 -5.43
CA ILE A 14 13.97 6.70 -6.22
C ILE A 14 13.72 5.42 -5.41
N SER A 15 14.73 4.94 -4.67
CA SER A 15 14.59 3.77 -3.79
C SER A 15 13.57 3.97 -2.68
N TYR A 16 13.52 5.16 -2.07
CA TYR A 16 12.55 5.47 -1.02
C TYR A 16 11.12 5.47 -1.56
N TYR A 17 10.90 6.08 -2.73
CA TYR A 17 9.62 6.03 -3.42
C TYR A 17 9.23 4.60 -3.81
N GLY A 18 10.16 3.79 -4.32
CA GLY A 18 9.91 2.38 -4.61
C GLY A 18 9.49 1.56 -3.38
N MET A 19 10.08 1.84 -2.21
CA MET A 19 9.63 1.21 -0.95
C MET A 19 8.20 1.62 -0.55
N ILE A 20 7.76 2.82 -0.90
CA ILE A 20 6.38 3.27 -0.68
C ILE A 20 5.44 2.51 -1.62
N GLU A 21 5.76 2.39 -2.90
CA GLU A 21 4.94 1.67 -3.88
C GLU A 21 4.76 0.19 -3.54
N GLN A 22 5.79 -0.44 -2.97
CA GLN A 22 5.75 -1.83 -2.51
C GLN A 22 5.07 -2.03 -1.16
N GLY A 23 4.64 -0.95 -0.49
CA GLY A 23 4.04 -1.01 0.85
C GLY A 23 5.03 -1.31 1.99
N VAL A 24 6.34 -1.29 1.72
CA VAL A 24 7.40 -1.50 2.72
C VAL A 24 7.55 -0.28 3.63
N ARG A 25 7.24 0.92 3.10
CA ARG A 25 7.32 2.18 3.83
C ARG A 25 6.03 2.97 3.71
N THR A 26 5.59 3.50 4.85
CA THR A 26 4.52 4.50 4.89
C THR A 26 5.14 5.90 4.79
N PRO A 27 4.74 6.75 3.83
CA PRO A 27 5.18 8.14 3.78
C PRO A 27 4.65 8.92 4.99
N ASN A 28 5.33 10.01 5.37
CA ASN A 28 4.74 10.97 6.30
C ASN A 28 3.55 11.69 5.64
N LEU A 29 2.78 12.45 6.45
CA LEU A 29 1.56 13.11 5.97
C LEU A 29 1.83 14.08 4.80
N GLU A 30 2.89 14.88 4.90
CA GLU A 30 3.26 15.86 3.87
C GLU A 30 3.54 15.19 2.52
N LEU A 31 4.37 14.14 2.51
CA LEU A 31 4.68 13.38 1.30
C LEU A 31 3.45 12.64 0.78
N ALA A 32 2.61 12.08 1.66
CA ALA A 32 1.38 11.40 1.26
C ALA A 32 0.41 12.35 0.53
N LEU A 33 0.25 13.58 1.04
CA LEU A 33 -0.59 14.60 0.41
C LEU A 33 0.00 15.09 -0.92
N ALA A 34 1.31 15.33 -1.00
CA ALA A 34 1.96 15.74 -2.24
C ALA A 34 1.86 14.65 -3.33
N ILE A 35 1.96 13.37 -2.95
CA ILE A 35 1.70 12.23 -3.85
C ILE A 35 0.24 12.27 -4.31
N ALA A 36 -0.71 12.44 -3.39
CA ALA A 36 -2.13 12.51 -3.69
C ALA A 36 -2.48 13.62 -4.70
N ASP A 37 -1.94 14.81 -4.49
CA ASP A 37 -2.10 15.96 -5.39
C ASP A 37 -1.46 15.70 -6.76
N LEU A 38 -0.28 15.07 -6.81
CA LEU A 38 0.39 14.76 -8.06
C LEU A 38 -0.41 13.79 -8.95
N PHE A 39 -1.15 12.87 -8.33
CA PHE A 39 -1.99 11.89 -9.02
C PHE A 39 -3.45 12.33 -9.15
N GLU A 40 -3.80 13.53 -8.66
CA GLU A 40 -5.17 14.06 -8.66
C GLU A 40 -6.17 13.08 -8.04
N LYS A 41 -5.77 12.42 -6.95
CA LYS A 41 -6.57 11.41 -6.25
C LYS A 41 -6.63 11.70 -4.76
N PRO A 42 -7.76 11.40 -4.08
CA PRO A 42 -7.81 11.46 -2.62
C PRO A 42 -6.76 10.55 -1.99
N VAL A 43 -6.05 11.02 -0.95
CA VAL A 43 -5.02 10.22 -0.25
C VAL A 43 -5.56 8.87 0.23
N ARG A 44 -6.85 8.80 0.63
CA ARG A 44 -7.49 7.54 1.03
C ARG A 44 -7.52 6.50 -0.10
N LYS A 45 -7.74 6.95 -1.34
CA LYS A 45 -7.83 6.09 -2.53
C LYS A 45 -6.48 5.50 -2.92
N ILE A 46 -5.39 6.16 -2.54
CA ILE A 46 -4.03 5.71 -2.85
C ILE A 46 -3.54 4.72 -1.80
N PHE A 47 -3.73 5.03 -0.52
CA PHE A 47 -3.06 4.28 0.56
C PHE A 47 -3.96 3.36 1.37
N PHE A 48 -5.29 3.47 1.27
CA PHE A 48 -6.22 2.75 2.16
C PHE A 48 -7.31 1.96 1.44
N GLU A 49 -7.52 2.20 0.15
CA GLU A 49 -8.50 1.44 -0.63
C GLU A 49 -7.80 0.40 -1.49
N GLN A 50 -7.98 -0.87 -1.14
CA GLN A 50 -7.63 -1.98 -2.01
C GLN A 50 -8.82 -2.25 -2.95
N ILE A 51 -8.59 -2.10 -4.25
CA ILE A 51 -9.52 -2.62 -5.26
C ILE A 51 -9.07 -4.04 -5.53
N ASN A 52 -9.67 -5.00 -4.83
CA ASN A 52 -9.44 -6.41 -5.12
C ASN A 52 -10.03 -6.72 -6.49
N ASN A 53 -9.30 -7.49 -7.29
CA ASN A 53 -9.92 -8.13 -8.44
C ASN A 53 -10.79 -9.24 -7.88
N GLU A 54 -12.11 -9.22 -8.13
CA GLU A 54 -13.12 -10.12 -7.54
C GLU A 54 -12.82 -11.63 -7.70
N MET A 55 -11.83 -12.00 -8.52
CA MET A 55 -11.43 -13.39 -8.77
C MET A 55 -10.60 -14.06 -7.64
N LEU A 56 -10.26 -13.35 -6.55
CA LEU A 56 -9.40 -13.87 -5.48
C LEU A 56 -10.12 -14.17 -4.16
N ASP A 57 -11.40 -13.81 -4.03
CA ASP A 57 -12.15 -14.00 -2.77
C ASP A 57 -12.65 -15.45 -2.57
N ASP A 58 -12.55 -16.33 -3.57
CA ASP A 58 -13.09 -17.69 -3.54
C ASP A 58 -12.18 -18.76 -2.89
N VAL A 59 -11.07 -18.39 -2.23
CA VAL A 59 -10.20 -19.36 -1.55
C VAL A 59 -9.88 -18.94 -0.12
N VAL A 60 -10.89 -18.87 0.76
CA VAL A 60 -10.87 -19.49 2.11
C VAL A 60 -12.32 -19.58 2.63
N GLN A 61 -13.06 -20.63 2.25
CA GLN A 61 -14.04 -21.24 3.16
C GLN A 61 -13.73 -22.72 3.25
N GLY A 62 -12.85 -23.03 4.19
CA GLY A 62 -12.56 -24.37 4.65
C GLY A 62 -12.19 -24.25 6.12
N ASP A 63 -13.20 -24.14 6.98
CA ASP A 63 -13.05 -24.58 8.35
C ASP A 63 -12.54 -26.02 8.29
N ASN A 64 -11.28 -26.25 8.65
CA ASN A 64 -10.79 -27.59 8.92
C ASN A 64 -10.78 -27.78 10.45
N PRO A 65 -11.81 -28.38 11.05
CA PRO A 65 -11.86 -28.60 12.50
C PRO A 65 -10.92 -29.71 12.99
N ASP A 66 -10.25 -30.46 12.12
CA ASP A 66 -9.58 -31.70 12.52
C ASP A 66 -8.07 -31.73 12.20
N ALA A 67 -7.27 -31.25 13.15
CA ALA A 67 -5.91 -31.74 13.35
C ALA A 67 -5.64 -31.86 14.85
N HIS A 68 -6.10 -32.99 15.40
CA HIS A 68 -5.82 -33.43 16.76
C HIS A 68 -4.32 -33.36 17.09
N THR A 69 -4.03 -32.71 18.22
CA THR A 69 -2.83 -32.93 19.01
C THR A 69 -2.68 -34.43 19.32
N GLN A 70 -1.55 -35.03 18.95
CA GLN A 70 -1.03 -36.21 19.63
C GLN A 70 0.46 -36.02 19.93
N THR A 71 0.71 -35.65 21.18
CA THR A 71 1.91 -35.98 21.95
C THR A 71 1.91 -37.47 22.24
N GLY A 72 3.03 -38.14 21.99
CA GLY A 72 3.33 -39.52 22.39
C GLY A 72 4.75 -39.87 22.01
#